data_AF-A0A7Y7XGE2-F1
#
_entry.id   AF-A0A7Y7XGE2-F1
#
_cell.length_a   1.000
_cell.length_b   1.000
_cell.length_c   1.000
_cell.angle_alpha   90.00
_cell.angle_beta   90.00
_cell.angle_gamma   90.00
#
_symmetry.space_group_name_H-M   'P 1'
#
loop_
_entity.id
_entity.type
_entity.pdbx_description
1 polymer ?
#
loop_
_entity_poly.entity_id
_entity_poly.type
_entity_poly.pdbx_seq_one_letter_code
_entity_poly.pdbx_strand_id
1 'polypeptide(L)'
;MFDVICQTIRSLSLQGILPAHLNSMPLQPDDALLDLGLDSLSQLTLLSELRGRLEVSLPSDLLDGMTTLHELAQMLEGANVFDLSPAI
;
A
#
# COMPACT_ATOMS: atom_id res chain seq x y z
N MET A 1 0.79 -10.68 0.76
CA MET A 1 0.50 -9.26 1.08
C MET A 1 -0.34 -8.51 0.04
N PHE A 2 -0.25 -8.85 -1.26
CA PHE A 2 -0.96 -8.15 -2.35
C PHE A 2 -2.50 -7.99 -2.17
N ASP A 3 -3.18 -9.03 -1.68
CA ASP A 3 -4.63 -8.98 -1.46
C ASP A 3 -5.04 -7.90 -0.44
N VAL A 4 -4.26 -7.76 0.64
CA VAL A 4 -4.48 -6.73 1.68
C VAL A 4 -4.30 -5.32 1.10
N ILE A 5 -3.32 -5.14 0.21
CA ILE A 5 -3.11 -3.87 -0.50
C ILE A 5 -4.33 -3.56 -1.36
N CYS A 6 -4.77 -4.52 -2.18
CA CYS A 6 -5.96 -4.36 -3.02
C CYS A 6 -7.21 -4.02 -2.20
N GLN A 7 -7.43 -4.71 -1.09
CA GLN A 7 -8.54 -4.44 -0.17
C GLN A 7 -8.45 -3.04 0.44
N THR A 8 -7.24 -2.59 0.79
CA THR A 8 -7.02 -1.26 1.38
C THR A 8 -7.25 -0.16 0.35
N ILE A 9 -6.75 -0.32 -0.88
CA ILE A 9 -7.04 0.59 -2.00
C ILE A 9 -8.54 0.70 -2.25
N ARG A 10 -9.26 -0.43 -2.32
CA ARG A 10 -10.72 -0.43 -2.49
C ARG A 10 -11.44 0.24 -1.33
N SER A 11 -11.02 -0.05 -0.09
CA SER A 11 -11.57 0.58 1.12
C SER A 11 -11.44 2.10 1.08
N LEU A 12 -10.27 2.61 0.71
CA LEU A 12 -10.01 4.05 0.61
C LEU A 12 -10.73 4.70 -0.57
N SER A 13 -10.86 3.99 -1.69
CA SER A 13 -11.64 4.43 -2.86
C SER A 13 -13.13 4.58 -2.51
N LEU A 14 -13.69 3.62 -1.76
CA LEU A 14 -15.07 3.69 -1.26
C LEU A 14 -15.31 4.85 -0.27
N GLN A 15 -14.27 5.25 0.46
CA GLN A 15 -14.31 6.39 1.38
C GLN A 15 -14.12 7.74 0.67
N GLY A 16 -13.85 7.75 -0.64
CA GLY A 16 -13.59 8.97 -1.42
C GLY A 16 -12.21 9.58 -1.20
N ILE A 17 -11.29 8.83 -0.59
CA ILE A 17 -9.91 9.26 -0.34
C ILE A 17 -9.05 8.99 -1.57
N LEU A 18 -9.21 7.81 -2.17
CA LEU A 18 -8.54 7.43 -3.41
C LEU A 18 -9.46 7.54 -4.62
N PRO A 19 -8.92 7.57 -5.86
CA PRO A 19 -9.73 7.64 -7.07
C PRO A 19 -10.82 6.56 -7.13
N ALA A 20 -12.05 6.96 -7.42
CA ALA A 20 -13.23 6.06 -7.42
C ALA A 20 -13.15 4.94 -8.47
N HIS A 21 -12.38 5.13 -9.54
CA HIS A 21 -12.24 4.15 -10.62
C HIS A 21 -11.52 2.87 -10.16
N LEU A 22 -10.71 2.94 -9.10
CA LEU A 22 -9.98 1.81 -8.52
C LEU A 22 -10.90 0.76 -7.88
N ASN A 23 -12.15 1.10 -7.60
CA ASN A 23 -13.14 0.14 -7.10
C ASN A 23 -13.54 -0.90 -8.15
N SER A 24 -13.54 -0.52 -9.43
CA SER A 24 -14.06 -1.34 -10.53
C SER A 24 -12.98 -1.88 -11.47
N MET A 25 -11.76 -1.34 -11.40
CA MET A 25 -10.64 -1.75 -12.25
C MET A 25 -9.93 -2.98 -11.65
N PRO A 26 -9.49 -3.96 -12.46
CA PRO A 26 -8.59 -5.00 -11.99
C PRO A 26 -7.23 -4.40 -11.64
N LEU A 27 -6.77 -4.64 -10.41
CA LEU A 27 -5.42 -4.28 -9.95
C LEU A 27 -4.46 -5.43 -10.25
N GLN A 28 -3.32 -5.14 -10.85
CA GLN A 28 -2.25 -6.08 -11.16
C GLN A 28 -1.02 -5.81 -10.29
N PRO A 29 -0.22 -6.84 -9.96
CA PRO A 29 1.00 -6.67 -9.16
C PRO A 29 1.99 -5.67 -9.74
N ASP A 30 2.08 -5.61 -11.07
CA ASP A 30 3.03 -4.77 -11.79
C ASP A 30 2.49 -3.34 -12.03
N ASP A 31 1.27 -3.02 -11.58
CA ASP A 31 0.73 -1.67 -11.68
C ASP A 31 1.51 -0.73 -10.76
N ALA A 32 2.05 0.34 -11.34
CA ALA A 32 2.68 1.42 -10.59
C ALA A 32 1.63 2.30 -9.90
N LEU A 33 1.95 2.82 -8.71
CA LEU A 33 1.05 3.69 -7.95
C LEU A 33 0.61 4.92 -8.79
N LEU A 34 1.52 5.48 -9.59
CA LEU A 34 1.22 6.60 -10.47
C LEU A 34 0.26 6.22 -11.62
N ASP A 35 0.40 5.02 -12.19
CA ASP A 35 -0.48 4.53 -13.26
C ASP A 35 -1.91 4.28 -12.75
N LEU A 36 -2.04 3.94 -11.47
CA LEU A 36 -3.32 3.87 -10.75
C LEU A 36 -3.89 5.26 -10.40
N GLY A 37 -3.21 6.34 -10.76
CA GLY A 37 -3.62 7.71 -10.46
C GLY A 37 -3.43 8.10 -8.99
N LEU A 38 -2.54 7.43 -8.26
CA LEU A 38 -2.19 7.79 -6.88
C LEU A 38 -1.10 8.85 -6.89
N ASP A 39 -1.45 10.07 -6.51
CA ASP A 39 -0.49 11.14 -6.25
C ASP A 39 0.28 10.92 -4.93
N SER A 40 1.25 11.79 -4.64
CA SER A 40 2.09 11.68 -3.44
C SER A 40 1.29 11.64 -2.13
N LEU A 41 0.19 12.40 -2.02
CA LEU A 41 -0.67 12.38 -0.84
C LEU A 41 -1.43 11.05 -0.74
N SER A 42 -1.98 10.59 -1.85
CA SER A 42 -2.67 9.31 -1.98
C SER A 42 -1.78 8.13 -1.61
N GLN A 43 -0.51 8.16 -2.05
CA GLN A 43 0.51 7.16 -1.71
C GLN A 43 0.82 7.17 -0.21
N LEU A 44 1.00 8.35 0.39
CA LEU A 44 1.23 8.50 1.83
C LEU A 44 0.03 8.03 2.66
N THR A 45 -1.20 8.31 2.22
CA THR A 45 -2.41 7.85 2.89
C THR A 45 -2.56 6.34 2.79
N LEU A 46 -2.35 5.75 1.62
CA LEU A 46 -2.34 4.29 1.43
C LEU A 46 -1.31 3.63 2.35
N LEU A 47 -0.08 4.14 2.39
CA LEU A 47 0.97 3.62 3.26
C LEU A 47 0.60 3.76 4.75
N SER A 48 0.03 4.89 5.15
CA SER A 48 -0.38 5.13 6.54
C SER A 48 -1.46 4.15 6.99
N GLU A 49 -2.45 3.88 6.13
CA GLU A 49 -3.48 2.86 6.39
C GLU A 49 -2.89 1.45 6.48
N LEU A 50 -1.99 1.09 5.55
CA LEU A 50 -1.34 -0.22 5.55
C LEU A 50 -0.49 -0.41 6.81
N ARG A 51 0.26 0.62 7.23
CA ARG A 51 1.01 0.63 8.48
C ARG A 51 0.10 0.42 9.70
N GLY A 52 -1.03 1.12 9.76
CA GLY A 52 -1.99 0.97 10.85
C GLY A 52 -2.64 -0.41 10.89
N ARG A 53 -2.95 -1.01 9.73
CA ARG A 53 -3.59 -2.33 9.62
C ARG A 53 -2.64 -3.49 9.90
N LEU A 54 -1.37 -3.35 9.53
CA LEU A 54 -0.36 -4.41 9.63
C LEU A 54 0.58 -4.21 10.82
N GLU A 55 0.39 -3.14 11.60
CA GLU A 55 1.25 -2.77 12.74
C GLU A 55 2.74 -2.64 12.36
N VAL A 56 3.03 -2.28 11.11
CA VAL A 56 4.41 -2.14 10.60
C VAL A 56 4.93 -0.71 10.67
N SER A 57 6.23 -0.57 10.94
CA SER A 57 6.93 0.71 10.90
C SER A 57 7.74 0.84 9.61
N LEU A 58 7.17 1.53 8.62
CA LEU A 58 7.84 1.84 7.35
C LEU A 58 8.04 3.37 7.21
N PRO A 59 9.23 3.82 6.77
CA PRO A 59 9.44 5.21 6.39
C PRO A 59 8.51 5.63 5.25
N SER A 60 8.05 6.88 5.29
CA SER A 60 7.16 7.44 4.28
C SER A 60 7.85 7.77 2.95
N ASP A 61 9.16 8.04 3.00
CA ASP A 61 10.00 8.32 1.82
C ASP A 61 10.32 7.07 0.98
N LEU A 62 9.79 5.91 1.34
CA LEU A 62 10.04 4.66 0.64
C LEU A 62 9.20 4.49 -0.62
N LEU A 63 8.08 5.21 -0.74
CA LEU A 63 7.22 5.15 -1.92
C LEU A 63 7.54 6.30 -2.86
N ASP A 64 7.57 5.98 -4.14
CA ASP A 64 7.51 6.96 -5.23
C ASP A 64 6.47 6.50 -6.25
N GLY A 65 6.11 7.37 -7.19
CA GLY A 65 5.08 7.09 -8.19
C GLY A 65 5.34 5.82 -9.02
N MET A 66 6.60 5.43 -9.20
CA MET A 66 6.99 4.24 -9.95
C MET A 66 6.96 2.95 -9.14
N THR A 67 6.73 3.01 -7.83
CA THR A 67 6.61 1.81 -7.00
C THR A 67 5.41 1.00 -7.45
N THR A 68 5.62 -0.28 -7.70
CA THR A 68 4.55 -1.22 -8.07
C THR A 68 3.84 -1.79 -6.84
N LEU A 69 2.63 -2.31 -7.02
CA LEU A 69 1.93 -3.03 -5.95
C LEU A 69 2.71 -4.26 -5.45
N HIS A 70 3.48 -4.91 -6.33
CA HIS A 70 4.37 -6.01 -5.98
C HIS A 70 5.53 -5.57 -5.09
N GLU A 71 6.21 -4.48 -5.44
CA GLU A 71 7.30 -3.93 -4.62
C GLU A 71 6.77 -3.48 -3.25
N LEU A 72 5.63 -2.79 -3.21
CA LEU A 72 4.97 -2.42 -1.95
C LEU A 72 4.66 -3.66 -1.08
N ALA A 73 4.16 -4.74 -1.69
CA ALA A 73 3.93 -6.00 -1.00
C ALA A 73 5.22 -6.58 -0.38
N GLN A 74 6.31 -6.60 -1.13
CA GLN A 74 7.61 -7.09 -0.65
C GLN A 74 8.15 -6.24 0.50
N MET A 75 8.01 -4.91 0.43
CA MET A 75 8.44 -3.99 1.48
C MET A 75 7.68 -4.21 2.79
N LEU A 76 6.35 -4.38 2.70
CA LEU A 76 5.49 -4.68 3.85
C LEU A 76 5.80 -6.05 4.44
N GLU A 77 6.06 -7.07 3.61
CA GLU A 77 6.46 -8.40 4.06
C GLU A 77 7.80 -8.35 4.80
N GLY A 78 8.78 -7.63 4.25
CA GLY A 78 10.08 -7.44 4.90
C GLY A 78 10.00 -6.72 6.25
N ALA A 79 9.12 -5.72 6.38
CA ALA A 79 8.92 -4.99 7.64
C ALA A 79 8.25 -5.84 8.71
N ASN A 80 7.29 -6.69 8.34
CA ASN A 80 6.61 -7.59 9.27
C ASN A 80 7.55 -8.66 9.86
N VAL A 81 8.61 -9.05 9.14
CA VAL A 81 9.60 -10.03 9.64
C VAL A 81 10.48 -9.43 10.74
N PHE A 82 10.79 -8.14 10.69
CA PHE A 82 11.67 -7.50 11.68
C PHE A 82 11.03 -7.36 13.08
N ASP A 83 9.70 -7.24 13.14
CA ASP A 83 8.96 -7.12 14.40
C ASP A 83 8.74 -8.47 15.12
N LEU A 84 8.91 -9.59 14.42
CA LEU A 84 8.79 -10.95 14.97
C LEU A 84 10.03 -11.42 15.75
N SER A 85 10.96 -10.53 16.11
CA SER A 85 12.01 -10.88 17.06
C SER A 85 11.36 -11.07 18.44
N PRO A 86 11.31 -12.29 18.99
CA PRO A 86 10.84 -12.46 20.35
C PRO A 86 11.80 -11.68 21.24
N ALA A 87 11.26 -10.85 22.12
CA ALA A 87 12.02 -10.34 23.24
C ALA A 87 12.59 -11.56 23.99
N ILE A 88 13.90 -11.82 23.82
CA ILE A 88 14.69 -12.74 24.64
C ILE A 88 15.40 -11.91 25.70
#